data_AF-A0A920K597-F1
#
_entry.id   AF-A0A920K597-F1
#
_cell.length_a   1.000
_cell.length_b   1.000
_cell.length_c   1.000
_cell.angle_alpha   90.00
_cell.angle_beta   90.00
_cell.angle_gamma   90.00
#
_symmetry.space_group_name_H-M   'P 1'
#
loop_
_entity.id
_entity.type
_entity.pdbx_description
1 polymer ?
#
loop_
_entity_poly.entity_id
_entity_poly.type
_entity_poly.pdbx_seq_one_letter_code
_entity_poly.pdbx_strand_id
1 'polypeptide(L)'
;MKFLCSRCRTFWRWEVEQVLSEWVRVLKPGGKLILECPNLISACEEFLKDPEAGASPNQKGQRTMWVFYGDPRWRDPLMVHRWGYTPKSLAALLHNCGLAELKQEPAQFKLKEPRDMRITGIKP
;
A
#
# COMPACT_ATOMS: atom_id res chain seq x y z
N MET A 1 13.25 -13.99 -8.64
CA MET A 1 13.39 -13.16 -7.41
C MET A 1 12.06 -12.46 -7.17
N LYS A 2 11.48 -12.56 -5.96
CA LYS A 2 10.24 -11.86 -5.58
C LYS A 2 10.62 -10.83 -4.52
N PHE A 3 10.34 -9.54 -4.76
CA PHE A 3 10.51 -8.50 -3.75
C PHE A 3 9.13 -8.12 -3.21
N LEU A 4 8.89 -8.34 -1.92
CA LEU A 4 7.65 -7.96 -1.24
C LEU A 4 7.92 -6.72 -0.40
N CYS A 5 7.17 -5.64 -0.64
CA CYS A 5 7.27 -4.46 0.21
C CYS A 5 5.90 -3.88 0.58
N SER A 6 5.77 -3.50 1.85
CA SER A 6 4.58 -2.84 2.40
C SER A 6 4.83 -1.40 2.84
N ARG A 7 6.01 -0.84 2.51
CA ARG A 7 6.52 0.47 2.97
C ARG A 7 6.30 1.62 1.98
N CYS A 8 5.76 1.39 0.79
CA CYS A 8 5.53 2.47 -0.18
C CYS A 8 4.64 3.62 0.36
N ARG A 9 3.76 3.33 1.33
CA ARG A 9 2.89 4.32 1.98
C ARG A 9 3.59 5.18 3.02
N THR A 10 4.75 4.78 3.52
CA THR A 10 5.48 5.57 4.55
C THR A 10 6.36 6.64 3.92
N PHE A 11 6.55 6.60 2.60
CA PHE A 11 7.20 7.68 1.85
C PHE A 11 6.19 8.78 1.51
N TRP A 12 6.69 10.00 1.33
CA TRP A 12 5.87 11.08 0.79
C TRP A 12 5.54 10.83 -0.69
N ARG A 13 4.40 11.34 -1.16
CA ARG A 13 3.98 11.11 -2.57
C ARG A 13 4.98 11.66 -3.59
N TRP A 14 5.69 12.74 -3.28
CA TRP A 14 6.71 13.33 -4.16
C TRP A 14 8.03 12.55 -4.16
N GLU A 15 8.26 11.65 -3.21
CA GLU A 15 9.50 10.85 -3.11
C GLU A 15 9.33 9.42 -3.64
N VAL A 16 8.14 8.85 -3.42
CA VAL A 16 7.90 7.40 -3.58
C VAL A 16 8.20 6.89 -4.99
N GLU A 17 7.97 7.71 -6.01
CA GLU A 17 8.19 7.34 -7.40
C GLU A 17 9.67 7.14 -7.71
N GLN A 18 10.53 8.03 -7.21
CA GLN A 18 11.98 7.89 -7.34
C GLN A 18 12.49 6.67 -6.55
N VAL A 19 11.98 6.45 -5.34
CA VAL A 19 12.36 5.29 -4.52
C VAL A 19 11.99 3.98 -5.20
N LEU A 20 10.76 3.87 -5.71
CA LEU A 20 10.28 2.67 -6.41
C LEU A 20 11.02 2.45 -7.72
N SER A 21 11.37 3.52 -8.46
CA SER A 21 12.20 3.42 -9.66
C SER A 21 13.56 2.82 -9.37
N GLU A 22 14.19 3.17 -8.23
CA GLU A 22 15.44 2.54 -7.81
C GLU A 22 15.27 1.04 -7.48
N TRP A 23 14.13 0.65 -6.92
CA TRP A 23 13.84 -0.77 -6.70
C TRP A 23 13.67 -1.52 -8.02
N VAL A 24 12.98 -0.92 -8.99
CA VAL A 24 12.84 -1.50 -10.34
C VAL A 24 14.21 -1.56 -11.04
N ARG A 25 15.07 -0.54 -10.88
CA ARG A 25 16.41 -0.49 -11.47
C ARG A 25 17.25 -1.70 -11.07
N VAL A 26 17.22 -2.11 -9.80
CA VAL A 26 18.02 -3.24 -9.30
C VAL A 26 17.40 -4.63 -9.55
N LEU A 27 16.13 -4.71 -9.96
CA LEU A 27 15.55 -5.97 -10.40
C LEU A 27 16.22 -6.43 -11.71
N LYS A 28 16.38 -7.74 -11.89
CA LYS A 28 16.76 -8.31 -13.19
C LYS A 28 15.56 -8.23 -14.16
N PRO A 29 15.77 -8.14 -15.48
CA PRO A 29 14.71 -8.38 -16.47
C PRO A 29 13.96 -9.68 -16.17
N GLY A 30 12.64 -9.68 -16.34
CA GLY A 30 11.72 -10.74 -15.90
C GLY A 30 11.50 -10.83 -14.38
N GLY A 31 12.13 -9.94 -13.59
CA GLY A 31 11.99 -9.90 -12.13
C GLY A 31 10.61 -9.40 -11.70
N LYS A 32 10.03 -10.03 -10.67
CA LYS A 32 8.69 -9.69 -10.15
C LYS A 32 8.78 -8.80 -8.90
N LEU A 33 8.16 -7.63 -8.96
CA LEU A 33 7.89 -6.78 -7.79
C LEU A 33 6.46 -7.03 -7.29
N ILE A 34 6.31 -7.10 -5.97
CA ILE A 34 5.03 -7.33 -5.28
C ILE A 34 4.90 -6.27 -4.20
N LEU A 35 3.87 -5.43 -4.29
CA LEU A 35 3.54 -4.49 -3.23
C LEU A 35 2.21 -4.88 -2.58
N GLU A 36 2.22 -4.99 -1.26
CA GLU A 36 1.05 -5.35 -0.47
C GLU A 36 0.79 -4.32 0.64
N CYS A 37 -0.44 -3.85 0.69
CA CYS A 37 -0.74 -2.50 1.13
C CYS A 37 -2.23 -2.36 1.46
N PRO A 38 -2.64 -1.64 2.51
CA PRO A 38 -4.03 -1.26 2.73
C PRO A 38 -4.65 -0.61 1.51
N ASN A 39 -5.90 -0.96 1.27
CA ASN A 39 -6.74 -0.43 0.22
C ASN A 39 -7.49 0.80 0.74
N LEU A 40 -7.18 1.96 0.16
CA LEU A 40 -7.82 3.23 0.54
C LEU A 40 -9.34 3.21 0.32
N ILE A 41 -9.81 2.52 -0.72
CA ILE A 41 -11.25 2.42 -1.03
C ILE A 41 -11.98 1.74 0.13
N SER A 42 -11.50 0.55 0.52
CA SER A 42 -12.11 -0.22 1.60
C SER A 42 -12.12 0.54 2.93
N ALA A 43 -11.06 1.32 3.21
CA ALA A 43 -11.01 2.13 4.42
C ALA A 43 -12.01 3.29 4.39
N CYS A 44 -12.18 3.97 3.26
CA CYS A 44 -13.19 5.01 3.10
C CYS A 44 -14.61 4.44 3.22
N GLU A 45 -14.89 3.32 2.57
CA GLU A 45 -16.18 2.64 2.66
C GLU A 45 -16.50 2.21 4.09
N GLU A 46 -15.51 1.67 4.82
CA GLU A 46 -15.69 1.28 6.23
C GLU A 46 -15.87 2.50 7.13
N PHE A 47 -15.11 3.57 6.91
CA PHE A 47 -15.21 4.81 7.68
C PHE A 47 -16.59 5.46 7.54
N LEU A 48 -17.15 5.46 6.33
CA LEU A 48 -18.45 6.08 6.05
C LEU A 48 -19.63 5.31 6.65
N LYS A 49 -19.47 4.05 7.07
CA LYS A 49 -20.54 3.29 7.75
C LYS A 49 -20.83 3.81 9.16
N ASP A 50 -19.78 4.22 9.88
CA ASP A 50 -19.86 4.79 11.22
C ASP A 50 -18.63 5.70 11.45
N PRO A 51 -18.71 6.99 11.06
CA PRO A 51 -17.59 7.92 11.16
C PRO A 51 -17.08 8.14 12.59
N GLU A 52 -17.96 8.10 13.59
CA GLU A 52 -17.60 8.32 15.00
C GLU A 52 -16.76 7.15 15.53
N ALA A 53 -17.21 5.92 15.27
CA ALA A 53 -16.40 4.74 15.59
C ALA A 53 -15.15 4.67 14.71
N GLY A 54 -15.28 5.03 13.44
CA GLY A 54 -14.22 4.99 12.43
C GLY A 54 -13.08 5.96 12.71
N ALA A 55 -13.34 7.10 13.34
CA ALA A 55 -12.34 8.09 13.74
C ALA A 55 -11.64 7.76 15.07
N SER A 56 -12.11 6.74 15.79
CA SER A 56 -11.59 6.37 17.10
C SER A 56 -10.10 5.96 17.05
N PRO A 57 -9.26 6.39 18.02
CA PRO A 57 -7.86 6.01 18.09
C PRO A 57 -7.62 4.57 18.57
N ASN A 58 -8.67 3.87 19.03
CA ASN A 58 -8.58 2.50 19.53
C ASN A 58 -8.72 1.45 18.40
N GLN A 59 -8.86 0.17 18.77
CA GLN A 59 -8.92 -0.96 17.83
C GLN A 59 -10.04 -0.83 16.77
N LYS A 60 -11.09 -0.04 17.02
CA LYS A 60 -12.14 0.25 16.03
C LYS A 60 -11.58 0.92 14.77
N GLY A 61 -10.49 1.68 14.91
CA GLY A 61 -9.77 2.33 13.81
C GLY A 61 -8.94 1.39 12.93
N GLN A 62 -8.84 0.09 13.23
CA GLN A 62 -7.94 -0.83 12.51
C GLN A 62 -8.23 -0.93 11.01
N ARG A 63 -9.50 -0.81 10.63
CA ARG A 63 -9.96 -0.84 9.24
C ARG A 63 -10.12 0.54 8.60
N THR A 64 -9.92 1.62 9.37
CA THR A 64 -10.14 3.02 8.95
C THR A 64 -8.89 3.87 9.24
N MET A 65 -8.79 4.51 10.40
CA MET A 65 -7.69 5.42 10.75
C MET A 65 -6.32 4.76 10.71
N TRP A 66 -6.19 3.47 11.02
CA TRP A 66 -4.90 2.77 10.92
C TRP A 66 -4.53 2.45 9.47
N VAL A 67 -5.51 2.42 8.56
CA VAL A 67 -5.23 2.40 7.12
C VAL A 67 -4.71 3.77 6.68
N PHE A 68 -5.31 4.86 7.15
CA PHE A 68 -4.90 6.22 6.77
C PHE A 68 -3.55 6.64 7.37
N TYR A 69 -3.31 6.34 8.65
CA TYR A 69 -2.19 6.91 9.41
C TYR A 69 -1.29 5.88 10.10
N GLY A 70 -1.63 4.59 10.05
CA GLY A 70 -0.92 3.55 10.81
C GLY A 70 -1.43 3.40 12.25
N ASP A 71 -0.90 2.42 12.96
CA ASP A 71 -1.32 2.11 14.33
C ASP A 71 -0.59 3.04 15.33
N PRO A 72 -1.31 3.92 16.06
CA PRO A 72 -0.70 4.92 16.93
C PRO A 72 0.03 4.31 18.14
N ARG A 73 -0.20 3.03 18.46
CA ARG A 73 0.46 2.35 19.58
C ARG A 73 1.95 2.17 19.36
N TRP A 74 2.41 2.14 18.12
CA TRP A 74 3.83 2.06 17.80
C TRP A 74 4.62 3.28 18.27
N ARG A 75 3.97 4.46 18.33
CA ARG A 75 4.61 5.74 18.68
C ARG A 75 5.90 6.01 17.89
N ASP A 76 5.95 5.51 16.66
CA ASP A 76 7.10 5.60 15.77
C ASP A 76 6.70 6.36 14.50
N PRO A 77 7.30 7.53 14.23
CA PRO A 77 7.05 8.30 13.00
C PRO A 77 7.30 7.51 11.70
N LEU A 78 8.13 6.47 11.73
CA LEU A 78 8.42 5.61 10.58
C LEU A 78 7.30 4.59 10.29
N MET A 79 6.37 4.42 11.23
CA MET A 79 5.19 3.55 11.08
C MET A 79 3.96 4.30 10.58
N VAL A 80 4.07 5.62 10.38
CA VAL A 80 2.99 6.46 9.87
C VAL A 80 2.84 6.26 8.37
N HIS A 81 1.61 5.99 7.94
CA HIS A 81 1.27 6.07 6.52
C HIS A 81 1.14 7.55 6.13
N ARG A 82 1.99 7.99 5.21
CA ARG A 82 2.01 9.36 4.67
C ARG A 82 1.17 9.49 3.39
N TRP A 83 0.80 8.36 2.79
CA TRP A 83 -0.06 8.30 1.62
C TRP A 83 -0.89 7.02 1.56
N GLY A 84 -2.08 7.11 0.97
CA GLY A 84 -2.98 5.98 0.72
C GLY A 84 -3.12 5.68 -0.77
N TYR A 85 -3.34 4.40 -1.11
CA TYR A 85 -3.49 3.99 -2.51
C TYR A 85 -4.76 3.16 -2.70
N THR A 86 -5.40 3.36 -3.85
CA THR A 86 -6.32 2.41 -4.45
C THR A 86 -5.55 1.41 -5.32
N PRO A 87 -6.12 0.22 -5.66
CA PRO A 87 -5.45 -0.73 -6.54
C PRO A 87 -5.01 -0.10 -7.87
N LYS A 88 -5.88 0.70 -8.47
CA LYS A 88 -5.62 1.42 -9.72
C LYS A 88 -4.51 2.45 -9.59
N SER A 89 -4.52 3.25 -8.52
CA SER A 89 -3.48 4.28 -8.31
C SER A 89 -2.10 3.68 -8.03
N LEU A 90 -2.04 2.55 -7.30
CA LEU A 90 -0.79 1.85 -7.04
C LEU A 90 -0.24 1.19 -8.31
N ALA A 91 -1.11 0.56 -9.11
CA ALA A 91 -0.72 0.02 -10.40
C ALA A 91 -0.18 1.13 -11.34
N ALA A 92 -0.84 2.28 -11.41
CA ALA A 92 -0.36 3.41 -12.22
C ALA A 92 1.02 3.92 -11.75
N LEU A 93 1.24 4.05 -10.44
CA LEU A 93 2.56 4.41 -9.90
C LEU A 93 3.64 3.39 -10.29
N LEU A 94 3.33 2.10 -10.16
CA LEU A 94 4.25 1.02 -10.53
C LEU A 94 4.56 0.99 -12.03
N HIS A 95 3.57 1.28 -12.87
CA HIS A 95 3.73 1.43 -14.31
C HIS A 95 4.73 2.55 -14.62
N ASN A 96 4.56 3.72 -14.00
CA ASN A 96 5.46 4.86 -14.19
C ASN A 96 6.90 4.57 -13.75
N CYS A 97 7.08 3.66 -12.79
CA CYS A 97 8.40 3.20 -12.34
C CYS A 97 9.04 2.16 -13.29
N GLY A 98 8.40 1.82 -14.41
CA GLY A 98 8.95 0.92 -15.43
C GLY A 98 8.56 -0.56 -15.29
N LEU A 99 7.51 -0.89 -14.52
CA LEU A 99 6.96 -2.25 -14.50
C LEU A 99 5.86 -2.44 -15.54
N ALA A 100 5.81 -3.64 -16.10
CA ALA A 100 4.77 -4.13 -17.00
C ALA A 100 3.95 -5.26 -16.36
N GLU A 101 2.95 -5.76 -17.09
CA GLU A 101 2.08 -6.88 -16.69
C GLU A 101 1.44 -6.72 -15.29
N LEU A 102 1.00 -5.50 -14.98
CA LEU A 102 0.47 -5.17 -13.68
C LEU A 102 -0.85 -5.88 -13.40
N LYS A 103 -0.93 -6.57 -12.27
CA LYS A 103 -2.11 -7.35 -11.86
C LYS A 103 -2.42 -7.13 -10.39
N GLN A 104 -3.70 -7.08 -10.06
CA GLN A 104 -4.14 -7.28 -8.68
C GLN A 104 -4.22 -8.78 -8.41
N GLU A 105 -3.55 -9.24 -7.35
CA GLU A 105 -3.56 -10.62 -6.88
C GLU A 105 -4.14 -10.67 -5.46
N PRO A 106 -4.58 -11.85 -4.97
CA PRO A 106 -4.99 -12.00 -3.58
C PRO A 106 -3.87 -11.64 -2.59
N ALA A 107 -4.17 -10.80 -1.62
CA ALA A 107 -3.28 -10.42 -0.54
C ALA A 107 -2.94 -11.65 0.33
N GLN A 108 -1.66 -11.77 0.70
CA GLN A 108 -1.14 -12.96 1.38
C GLN A 108 -0.85 -12.72 2.86
N PHE A 109 -0.72 -11.46 3.28
CA PHE A 109 -0.28 -11.03 4.59
C PHE A 109 -1.35 -10.15 5.28
N LYS A 110 -1.16 -9.95 6.59
CA LYS A 110 -2.00 -9.09 7.44
C LYS A 110 -3.49 -9.47 7.37
N LEU A 111 -4.38 -8.52 7.07
CA LEU A 111 -5.84 -8.70 7.17
C LEU A 111 -6.48 -9.08 5.83
N LYS A 112 -5.69 -9.13 4.74
CA LYS A 112 -6.13 -9.49 3.38
C LYS A 112 -7.31 -8.64 2.88
N GLU A 113 -7.90 -9.02 1.77
CA GLU A 113 -9.07 -8.34 1.19
C GLU A 113 -10.27 -8.32 2.16
N PRO A 114 -11.11 -7.27 2.13
CA PRO A 114 -11.01 -6.09 1.26
C PRO A 114 -10.05 -5.01 1.80
N ARG A 115 -9.57 -5.18 3.05
CA ARG A 115 -8.78 -4.18 3.78
C ARG A 115 -7.42 -3.96 3.15
N ASP A 116 -6.73 -5.03 2.82
CA ASP A 116 -5.42 -5.03 2.16
C ASP A 116 -5.57 -5.44 0.69
N MET A 117 -4.69 -4.91 -0.15
CA MET A 117 -4.58 -5.19 -1.57
C MET A 117 -3.15 -5.55 -1.92
N ARG A 118 -2.99 -6.29 -3.01
CA ARG A 118 -1.69 -6.70 -3.54
C ARG A 118 -1.62 -6.43 -5.03
N ILE A 119 -0.65 -5.63 -5.43
CA ILE A 119 -0.34 -5.37 -6.85
C ILE A 119 1.01 -6.00 -7.19
N THR A 120 1.06 -6.71 -8.31
CA THR A 120 2.27 -7.31 -8.85
C THR A 120 2.61 -6.72 -10.21
N GLY A 121 3.89 -6.68 -10.55
CA GLY A 121 4.39 -6.26 -11.86
C GLY A 121 5.73 -6.90 -12.19
N ILE A 122 6.05 -6.95 -13.47
CA ILE A 122 7.26 -7.57 -14.01
C ILE A 122 8.16 -6.48 -14.61
N LYS A 123 9.46 -6.51 -14.30
CA LYS A 123 10.43 -5.70 -15.02
C LYS A 123 10.64 -6.28 -16.42
N PRO A 124 10.44 -5.51 -17.50
CA PRO A 124 10.75 -5.95 -18.86
C PRO A 124 12.21 -6.44 -19.00
#